data_AF-A0A4R9M0Q3-F1
#
_entry.id   AF-A0A4R9M0Q3-F1
#
_cell.length_a   1.000
_cell.length_b   1.000
_cell.length_c   1.000
_cell.angle_alpha   90.00
_cell.angle_beta   90.00
_cell.angle_gamma   90.00
#
_symmetry.space_group_name_H-M   'P 1'
#
loop_
_entity.id
_entity.type
_entity.pdbx_description
1 polymer ?
#
loop_
_entity_poly.entity_id
_entity_poly.type
_entity_poly.pdbx_seq_one_letter_code
_entity_poly.pdbx_strand_id
1 'polypeptide(L)'
;MESPNNNELRKLLSSSARMYLKALGEEDEFQIAYQLTEFEKRIKLKESETIDLEHGWKLWLEQIASIYKDPSFLTTKEWKLASMTPANIEFQSKEDVSSQTSYTKIRPLFFVLSVVFWSFVYYLLIFKFIL
;
A
#
# COMPACT_ATOMS: atom_id res chain seq x y z
N MET A 1 -25.66 -9.90 -6.27
CA MET A 1 -24.43 -9.43 -5.62
C MET A 1 -23.29 -9.93 -6.49
N GLU A 2 -22.56 -9.04 -7.15
CA GLU A 2 -21.37 -9.42 -7.92
C GLU A 2 -20.38 -10.10 -6.97
N SER A 3 -19.98 -11.34 -7.29
CA SER A 3 -18.91 -12.01 -6.57
C SER A 3 -17.66 -11.14 -6.69
N PRO A 4 -17.06 -10.69 -5.58
CA PRO A 4 -15.84 -9.90 -5.64
C PRO A 4 -14.79 -10.66 -6.46
N ASN A 5 -14.09 -9.93 -7.33
CA ASN A 5 -13.08 -10.50 -8.20
C ASN A 5 -12.03 -11.22 -7.34
N ASN A 6 -11.81 -12.51 -7.57
CA ASN A 6 -10.90 -13.35 -6.78
C ASN A 6 -9.52 -12.71 -6.57
N ASN A 7 -9.03 -11.91 -7.53
CA ASN A 7 -7.76 -11.20 -7.41
C ASN A 7 -7.77 -10.09 -6.34
N GLU A 8 -8.88 -9.38 -6.19
CA GLU A 8 -9.03 -8.34 -5.17
C GLU A 8 -9.10 -8.94 -3.77
N LEU A 9 -9.82 -10.05 -3.61
CA LEU A 9 -9.86 -10.80 -2.35
C LEU A 9 -8.49 -11.30 -1.94
N ARG A 10 -7.72 -11.88 -2.88
CA ARG A 10 -6.36 -12.34 -2.61
C ARG A 10 -5.43 -11.20 -2.22
N LYS A 11 -5.58 -10.03 -2.85
CA LYS A 11 -4.80 -8.84 -2.51
C LYS A 11 -5.14 -8.33 -1.11
N LEU A 12 -6.43 -8.30 -0.76
CA LEU A 12 -6.91 -7.88 0.56
C LEU A 12 -6.46 -8.85 1.66
N LEU A 13 -6.50 -10.15 1.39
CA LEU A 13 -6.04 -11.19 2.30
C LEU A 13 -4.52 -11.13 2.51
N SER A 14 -3.75 -10.85 1.45
CA SER A 14 -2.30 -10.66 1.54
C SER A 14 -1.93 -9.40 2.34
N SER A 15 -2.64 -8.29 2.13
CA SER A 15 -2.38 -7.05 2.86
C SER A 15 -2.75 -7.18 4.34
N SER A 16 -3.88 -7.83 4.66
CA SER A 16 -4.29 -8.08 6.04
C SER A 16 -3.34 -9.04 6.76
N ALA A 17 -2.90 -10.11 6.10
CA ALA A 17 -1.89 -11.05 6.62
C ALA A 17 -0.56 -10.33 6.92
N ARG A 18 -0.12 -9.44 6.04
CA ARG A 18 1.09 -8.62 6.24
C ARG A 18 0.94 -7.68 7.43
N MET A 19 -0.19 -6.98 7.54
CA MET A 19 -0.47 -6.10 8.67
C MET A 19 -0.51 -6.89 9.99
N TYR A 20 -1.07 -8.09 9.97
CA TYR A 20 -1.11 -8.98 11.13
C TYR A 20 0.30 -9.34 11.61
N LEU A 21 1.21 -9.79 10.73
CA LEU A 21 2.61 -10.04 11.09
C LEU A 21 3.31 -8.82 11.69
N LYS A 22 3.09 -7.64 11.10
CA LYS A 22 3.65 -6.39 11.65
C LYS A 22 3.07 -6.07 13.03
N ALA A 23 1.78 -6.32 13.25
CA ALA A 23 1.14 -6.17 14.55
C ALA A 23 1.64 -7.19 15.58
N LEU A 24 2.04 -8.39 15.14
CA LEU A 24 2.75 -9.37 15.96
C LEU A 24 4.20 -8.95 16.29
N GLY A 25 4.67 -7.85 15.71
CA GLY A 25 6.02 -7.32 15.91
C GLY A 25 7.07 -8.06 15.10
N GLU A 26 6.69 -8.69 13.99
CA GLU A 26 7.62 -9.13 12.95
C GLU A 26 8.12 -7.88 12.21
N GLU A 27 9.41 -7.57 12.34
CA GLU A 27 10.03 -6.39 11.72
C GLU A 27 10.87 -6.78 10.48
N ASP A 28 11.24 -8.05 10.35
CA ASP A 28 12.02 -8.54 9.22
C ASP A 28 11.14 -8.72 7.97
N GLU A 29 11.30 -7.80 7.02
CA GLU A 29 10.54 -7.82 5.77
C GLU A 29 10.84 -9.07 4.92
N PHE A 30 12.00 -9.72 5.07
CA PHE A 30 12.29 -10.98 4.41
C PHE A 30 11.46 -12.12 4.99
N GLN A 31 11.33 -12.20 6.32
CA GLN A 31 10.48 -13.19 6.99
C GLN A 31 9.02 -12.98 6.65
N ILE A 32 8.55 -11.73 6.65
CA ILE A 32 7.20 -11.37 6.23
C ILE A 32 6.92 -11.83 4.79
N ALA A 33 7.83 -11.51 3.86
CA ALA A 33 7.69 -11.92 2.46
C ALA A 33 7.70 -13.45 2.32
N TYR A 34 8.55 -14.13 3.05
CA TYR A 34 8.61 -15.60 3.07
C TYR A 34 7.29 -16.22 3.54
N GLN A 35 6.74 -15.75 4.65
CA GLN A 35 5.47 -16.26 5.19
C GLN A 35 4.28 -16.02 4.27
N LEU A 36 4.20 -14.83 3.67
CA LEU A 36 3.17 -14.48 2.69
C LEU A 36 3.29 -15.34 1.42
N THR A 37 4.52 -15.63 0.98
CA THR A 37 4.75 -16.49 -0.19
C THR A 37 4.34 -17.93 0.08
N GLU A 38 4.68 -18.47 1.26
CA GLU A 38 4.23 -19.82 1.68
C GLU A 38 2.71 -19.89 1.81
N PHE A 39 2.09 -18.84 2.33
CA PHE A 39 0.64 -18.73 2.39
C PHE A 39 -0.01 -18.72 1.01
N GLU A 40 0.52 -17.93 0.06
CA GLU A 40 0.00 -17.89 -1.30
C GLU A 40 0.13 -19.26 -2.00
N LYS A 41 1.24 -19.98 -1.79
CA LYS A 41 1.40 -21.36 -2.30
C LYS A 41 0.35 -22.30 -1.71
N ARG A 42 0.09 -22.22 -0.40
CA ARG A 42 -0.92 -23.07 0.29
C ARG A 42 -2.32 -22.81 -0.22
N ILE A 43 -2.67 -21.54 -0.43
CA ILE A 43 -3.95 -21.15 -1.05
C ILE A 43 -4.04 -21.75 -2.46
N LYS A 44 -3.03 -21.55 -3.32
CA LYS A 44 -3.03 -22.10 -4.68
C LYS A 44 -3.13 -23.62 -4.72
N LEU A 45 -2.57 -24.31 -3.72
CA LEU A 45 -2.59 -25.77 -3.63
C LEU A 45 -3.93 -26.31 -3.11
N LYS A 46 -4.58 -25.59 -2.18
CA LYS A 46 -5.84 -26.03 -1.54
C LYS A 46 -7.09 -25.55 -2.27
N GLU A 47 -7.05 -24.37 -2.89
CA GLU A 47 -8.22 -23.75 -3.52
C GLU A 47 -7.99 -23.63 -5.03
N SER A 48 -8.69 -24.49 -5.78
CA SER A 48 -8.55 -24.58 -7.23
C SER A 48 -9.32 -23.50 -8.00
N GLU A 49 -10.23 -22.72 -7.40
CA GLU A 49 -10.96 -21.70 -8.19
C GLU A 49 -11.78 -20.64 -7.43
N THR A 50 -12.12 -20.83 -6.16
CA THR A 50 -12.87 -19.83 -5.38
C THR A 50 -12.31 -19.73 -3.97
N ILE A 51 -11.91 -18.53 -3.59
CA ILE A 51 -11.36 -18.23 -2.26
C ILE A 51 -12.38 -17.35 -1.59
N ASP A 52 -12.99 -17.87 -0.53
CA ASP A 52 -13.78 -17.07 0.38
C ASP A 52 -12.86 -16.41 1.41
N LEU A 53 -13.18 -15.19 1.82
CA LEU A 53 -12.35 -14.40 2.72
C LEU A 53 -12.20 -15.08 4.09
N GLU A 54 -13.29 -15.65 4.61
CA GLU A 54 -13.30 -16.35 5.89
C GLU A 54 -12.40 -17.59 5.86
N HIS A 55 -12.53 -18.39 4.81
CA HIS A 55 -11.73 -19.61 4.61
C HIS A 55 -10.24 -19.30 4.43
N GLY A 56 -9.91 -18.32 3.59
CA GLY A 56 -8.54 -17.86 3.40
C GLY A 56 -7.92 -17.33 4.70
N TRP A 57 -8.68 -16.60 5.51
CA TRP A 57 -8.22 -16.09 6.80
C TRP A 57 -8.01 -17.20 7.83
N LYS A 58 -8.88 -18.21 7.85
CA LYS A 58 -8.70 -19.39 8.71
C LYS A 58 -7.42 -20.15 8.37
N LEU A 59 -7.13 -20.36 7.08
CA LEU A 59 -5.88 -20.99 6.63
C LEU A 59 -4.64 -20.19 7.05
N TRP A 60 -4.74 -18.86 7.03
CA TRP A 60 -3.68 -17.98 7.50
C TRP A 60 -3.41 -18.17 9.00
N LEU A 61 -4.46 -18.14 9.82
CA LEU A 61 -4.33 -18.33 11.27
C LEU A 61 -3.77 -19.71 11.62
N GLU A 62 -4.18 -20.76 10.92
CA GLU A 62 -3.63 -22.11 11.09
C GLU A 62 -2.13 -22.16 10.77
N GLN A 63 -1.70 -21.50 9.70
CA GLN A 63 -0.28 -21.40 9.36
C GLN A 63 0.50 -20.65 10.43
N ILE A 64 0.03 -19.49 10.88
CA ILE A 64 0.70 -18.69 11.89
C ILE A 64 0.74 -19.42 13.25
N ALA A 65 -0.33 -20.08 13.65
CA ALA A 65 -0.37 -20.88 14.87
C ALA A 65 0.68 -22.00 14.88
N SER A 66 1.01 -22.57 13.73
CA SER A 66 2.07 -23.57 13.62
C SER A 66 3.48 -23.00 13.84
N ILE A 67 3.67 -21.71 13.57
CA ILE A 67 4.95 -20.99 13.64
C ILE A 67 5.14 -20.37 15.03
N TYR A 68 4.13 -19.65 15.51
CA TYR A 68 4.11 -19.02 16.81
C TYR A 68 3.36 -19.92 17.79
N LYS A 69 3.96 -21.10 18.08
CA LYS A 69 3.41 -22.10 19.01
C LYS A 69 3.30 -21.60 20.46
N ASP A 70 3.93 -20.49 20.79
CA ASP A 70 3.98 -19.96 22.14
C ASP A 70 3.25 -18.61 22.21
N PRO A 71 2.10 -18.53 22.91
CA PRO A 71 1.37 -17.28 23.11
C PRO A 71 2.16 -16.25 23.95
N SER A 72 3.30 -16.64 24.53
CA SER A 72 4.17 -15.76 25.31
C SER A 72 4.66 -14.53 24.52
N PHE A 73 4.77 -14.62 23.19
CA PHE A 73 5.17 -13.49 22.34
C PHE A 73 4.14 -12.33 22.35
N LEU A 74 2.85 -12.64 22.58
CA LEU A 74 1.79 -11.63 22.71
C LEU A 74 1.85 -10.93 24.08
N THR A 75 2.46 -11.55 25.08
CA THR A 75 2.52 -11.04 26.46
C THR A 75 3.81 -10.27 26.78
N THR A 76 4.92 -10.55 26.08
CA THR A 76 6.20 -9.85 26.29
C THR A 76 6.36 -8.61 25.42
N LYS A 77 5.65 -8.53 24.30
CA LYS A 77 5.50 -7.28 23.54
C LYS A 77 4.23 -6.60 24.02
N GLU A 78 4.34 -5.86 25.13
CA GLU A 78 3.35 -4.85 25.50
C GLU A 78 2.94 -4.12 24.24
N TRP A 79 1.65 -4.18 23.93
CA TRP A 79 1.06 -3.62 22.74
C TRP A 79 1.54 -2.18 22.54
N LYS A 80 2.56 -1.97 21.69
CA LYS A 80 2.96 -0.64 21.19
C LYS A 80 1.83 0.06 20.42
N LEU A 81 0.67 -0.60 20.28
CA LEU A 81 -0.59 -0.01 19.83
C LEU A 81 -1.12 1.10 20.74
N ALA A 82 -0.69 1.21 22.00
CA ALA A 82 -1.11 2.31 22.87
C ALA A 82 -0.41 3.65 22.57
N SER A 83 0.72 3.66 21.84
CA SER A 83 1.45 4.90 21.50
C SER A 83 1.43 5.26 20.02
N MET A 84 0.96 4.35 19.17
CA MET A 84 0.63 4.63 17.77
C MET A 84 -0.88 4.57 17.57
N THR A 85 -1.62 5.43 18.26
CA THR A 85 -2.84 5.97 17.67
C THR A 85 -2.39 7.06 16.69
N PRO A 86 -2.49 6.87 15.36
CA PRO A 86 -2.44 8.03 14.48
C PRO A 86 -3.61 8.90 14.90
N ALA A 87 -3.37 10.15 15.26
CA ALA A 87 -4.39 11.13 15.63
C ALA A 87 -5.35 11.48 14.46
N ASN A 88 -5.50 10.60 13.46
CA ASN A 88 -6.21 10.83 12.23
C ASN A 88 -6.80 9.56 11.58
N ILE A 89 -7.04 8.45 12.32
CA ILE A 89 -7.94 7.40 11.82
C ILE A 89 -9.39 7.85 12.02
N GLU A 90 -9.77 8.92 11.33
CA GLU A 90 -11.14 9.01 10.83
C GLU A 90 -11.27 7.90 9.80
N PHE A 91 -12.22 7.00 9.99
CA PHE A 91 -12.67 6.08 8.95
C PHE A 91 -13.07 6.93 7.73
N GLN A 92 -12.16 7.11 6.77
CA GLN A 92 -12.47 7.73 5.50
C GLN A 92 -13.25 6.72 4.66
N SER A 93 -14.54 6.58 4.97
CA SER A 93 -15.53 6.20 3.98
C SER A 93 -15.74 7.42 3.08
N LYS A 94 -14.83 7.63 2.14
CA LYS A 94 -15.07 8.47 0.97
C LYS A 94 -14.01 8.15 -0.08
N GLU A 95 -14.50 7.69 -1.21
CA GLU A 95 -13.88 7.87 -2.52
C GLU A 95 -13.18 9.23 -2.54
N ASP A 96 -11.87 9.27 -2.79
CA ASP A 96 -11.26 10.35 -3.59
C ASP A 96 -9.75 10.11 -3.83
N VAL A 97 -9.45 9.66 -5.05
CA VAL A 97 -8.39 10.19 -5.93
C VAL A 97 -7.09 10.66 -5.25
N SER A 98 -6.17 9.75 -4.93
CA SER A 98 -4.79 10.10 -4.57
C SER A 98 -3.76 9.66 -5.63
N SER A 99 -3.84 10.24 -6.83
CA SER A 99 -2.77 10.21 -7.84
C SER A 99 -2.30 11.62 -8.24
N GLN A 100 -2.58 12.65 -7.42
CA GLN A 100 -2.31 14.05 -7.76
C GLN A 100 -1.14 14.70 -7.01
N THR A 101 -0.35 13.98 -6.21
CA THR A 101 0.71 14.61 -5.39
C THR A 101 2.00 14.96 -6.15
N SER A 102 2.20 14.47 -7.38
CA SER A 102 3.40 14.79 -8.19
C SER A 102 3.22 15.97 -9.15
N TYR A 103 1.99 16.34 -9.54
CA TYR A 103 1.75 17.40 -10.54
C TYR A 103 1.78 18.82 -9.94
N THR A 104 1.58 18.96 -8.63
CA THR A 104 1.44 20.27 -7.97
C THR A 104 2.78 21.00 -7.80
N LYS A 105 3.91 20.28 -7.81
CA LYS A 105 5.26 20.88 -7.74
C LYS A 105 5.78 21.40 -9.09
N ILE A 106 5.22 20.95 -10.22
CA ILE A 106 5.72 21.29 -11.57
C ILE A 106 5.12 22.61 -12.09
N ARG A 107 3.92 22.98 -11.62
CA ARG A 107 3.22 24.22 -11.99
C ARG A 107 4.05 25.50 -11.81
N PRO A 108 4.73 25.75 -10.67
CA PRO A 108 5.51 26.98 -10.52
C PRO A 108 6.71 27.02 -11.46
N LEU A 109 7.33 25.87 -11.78
CA LEU A 109 8.48 25.82 -12.69
C LEU A 109 8.07 26.11 -14.14
N PHE A 110 6.94 25.57 -14.59
CA PHE A 110 6.42 25.81 -15.93
C PHE A 110 6.12 27.29 -16.19
N PHE A 111 5.58 27.99 -15.19
CA PHE A 111 5.32 29.43 -15.30
C PHE A 111 6.61 30.23 -15.51
N VAL A 112 7.66 29.93 -14.74
CA VAL A 112 8.96 30.60 -14.88
C VAL A 112 9.59 30.34 -16.24
N LEU A 113 9.60 29.07 -16.70
CA LEU A 113 10.13 28.73 -18.03
C LEU A 113 9.33 29.41 -19.16
N SER A 114 8.01 29.52 -19.01
CA SER A 114 7.16 30.17 -19.99
C SER A 114 7.50 31.66 -20.14
N VAL A 115 7.66 32.39 -19.03
CA VAL A 115 8.03 33.82 -19.06
C VAL A 115 9.38 34.01 -19.74
N VAL A 116 10.39 33.20 -19.40
CA VAL A 116 11.72 33.27 -20.03
C VAL A 116 11.65 32.99 -21.52
N PHE A 117 10.90 31.97 -21.93
CA PHE A 117 10.74 31.62 -23.33
C PHE A 117 10.08 32.75 -24.14
N TRP A 118 8.99 33.32 -23.64
CA TRP A 118 8.31 34.42 -24.31
C TRP A 118 9.15 35.71 -24.35
N SER A 119 9.91 36.01 -23.30
CA SER A 119 10.89 37.10 -23.33
C SER A 119 11.94 36.88 -24.41
N PHE A 120 12.50 35.68 -24.53
CA PHE A 120 13.52 35.39 -25.54
C PHE A 120 12.96 35.51 -26.97
N VAL A 121 11.77 34.97 -27.23
CA VAL A 121 11.09 35.10 -28.52
C VAL A 121 10.82 36.57 -28.86
N TYR A 122 10.37 37.37 -27.88
CA TYR A 122 10.13 38.79 -28.07
C TYR A 122 11.41 39.55 -28.44
N TYR A 123 12.53 39.27 -27.78
CA TYR A 123 13.84 39.83 -28.13
C TYR A 123 14.28 39.44 -29.54
N LEU A 124 14.09 38.18 -29.95
CA LEU A 124 14.41 37.73 -31.31
C LEU A 124 13.55 38.44 -32.37
N LEU A 125 12.27 38.65 -32.11
CA LEU A 125 11.39 39.38 -33.02
C LEU A 125 11.80 40.84 -33.18
N ILE A 126 12.14 41.52 -32.07
CA ILE A 126 12.63 42.90 -32.13
C ILE A 126 13.96 42.96 -32.91
N PHE A 127 14.91 42.07 -32.60
CA PHE A 127 16.21 42.08 -33.25
C PHE A 127 16.12 41.84 -34.76
N LYS A 128 15.19 40.97 -35.20
CA LYS A 128 14.91 40.72 -36.61
C LYS A 128 14.14 41.86 -37.30
N PHE A 129 13.46 42.73 -36.54
CA PHE A 129 12.77 43.90 -37.07
C PHE A 129 13.66 45.16 -37.13
N ILE A 130 14.71 45.21 -36.30
CA ILE A 130 15.67 46.31 -36.24
C ILE A 130 16.86 46.14 -37.21
N LEU A 131 17.09 44.93 -37.72
CA LEU A 131 18.07 44.62 -38.77
C LEU A 131 17.42 44.70 -40.16
#